data_AF-A0A536LUJ2-F1
#
_entry.id   AF-A0A536LUJ2-F1
#
_cell.length_a   1.000
_cell.length_b   1.000
_cell.length_c   1.000
_cell.angle_alpha   90.00
_cell.angle_beta   90.00
_cell.angle_gamma   90.00
#
_symmetry.space_group_name_H-M   'P 1'
#
loop_
_entity.id
_entity.type
_entity.pdbx_description
1 polymer ?
#
loop_
_entity_poly.entity_id
_entity_poly.type
_entity_poly.pdbx_seq_one_letter_code
_entity_poly.pdbx_strand_id
1 'polypeptide(L)'
;MLTADLCEELGLRVPPLPQDVEAKVAEKAPDLAGWVTNPVDQSILAGSGLGGAQVLEWLDESPAIDMLVGNVGEPWAFGRPNGEAIVRRVTERFIEVAAKTNKPFAVVLGPSDYADEERWRVVSEARERLVEAGVAVFPSVERAVRTLARLARKWSSRQD
;
A
#
# COMPACT_ATOMS: atom_id res chain seq x y z
N MET A 1 -15.28 -8.83 -0.61
CA MET A 1 -14.58 -9.00 -1.90
C MET A 1 -13.11 -8.88 -1.61
N LEU A 2 -12.30 -9.87 -2.00
CA LEU A 2 -10.85 -9.80 -1.81
C LEU A 2 -10.28 -8.82 -2.84
N THR A 3 -9.24 -8.09 -2.48
CA THR A 3 -8.61 -7.08 -3.36
C THR A 3 -8.19 -7.70 -4.71
N ALA A 4 -7.74 -8.95 -4.71
CA ALA A 4 -7.32 -9.66 -5.92
C ALA A 4 -8.50 -9.91 -6.88
N ASP A 5 -9.64 -10.40 -6.39
CA ASP A 5 -10.84 -10.63 -7.20
C ASP A 5 -11.27 -9.34 -7.92
N LEU A 6 -11.29 -8.22 -7.21
CA LEU A 6 -11.64 -6.92 -7.78
C LEU A 6 -10.66 -6.47 -8.87
N CYS A 7 -9.36 -6.71 -8.67
CA CYS A 7 -8.36 -6.41 -9.68
C CYS A 7 -8.64 -7.19 -10.97
N GLU A 8 -8.90 -8.50 -10.86
CA GLU A 8 -9.18 -9.37 -12.00
C GLU A 8 -10.45 -8.96 -12.75
N GLU A 9 -11.54 -8.66 -12.03
CA GLU A 9 -12.80 -8.14 -12.62
C GLU A 9 -12.57 -6.84 -13.42
N LEU A 10 -11.57 -6.04 -13.03
CA LEU A 10 -11.24 -4.78 -13.68
C LEU A 10 -10.19 -4.90 -14.79
N GLY A 11 -9.73 -6.12 -15.09
CA GLY A 11 -8.71 -6.42 -16.09
C GLY A 11 -7.28 -6.14 -15.62
N LEU A 12 -7.06 -5.99 -14.32
CA LEU A 12 -5.74 -5.95 -13.70
C LEU A 12 -5.34 -7.36 -13.26
N ARG A 13 -4.03 -7.59 -13.11
CA ARG A 13 -3.49 -8.84 -12.55
C ARG A 13 -2.80 -8.53 -11.24
N VAL A 14 -3.03 -9.34 -10.21
CA VAL A 14 -2.22 -9.35 -9.00
C VAL A 14 -1.25 -10.51 -9.13
N PRO A 15 0.01 -10.27 -9.56
CA PRO A 15 0.98 -11.34 -9.68
C PRO A 15 1.29 -11.93 -8.31
N PRO A 16 1.77 -13.19 -8.23
CA PRO A 16 2.40 -13.68 -7.00
C PRO A 16 3.56 -12.77 -6.57
N LEU A 17 4.05 -12.94 -5.34
CA LEU A 17 5.19 -12.16 -4.87
C LEU A 17 6.38 -12.40 -5.82
N PRO A 18 6.98 -11.33 -6.41
CA PRO A 18 8.10 -11.51 -7.33
C PRO A 18 9.31 -12.19 -6.66
N GLN A 19 10.03 -13.02 -7.42
CA GLN A 19 11.13 -13.83 -6.89
C GLN A 19 12.27 -12.97 -6.31
N ASP A 20 12.54 -11.79 -6.90
CA ASP A 20 13.53 -10.84 -6.40
C ASP A 20 13.12 -10.24 -5.04
N VAL A 21 11.81 -10.05 -4.82
CA VAL A 21 11.27 -9.59 -3.54
C VAL A 21 11.26 -10.73 -2.52
N GLU A 22 10.88 -11.95 -2.93
CA GLU A 22 10.91 -13.15 -2.08
C GLU A 22 12.33 -13.43 -1.55
N ALA A 23 13.35 -13.27 -2.39
CA ALA A 23 14.76 -13.41 -1.98
C ALA A 23 15.14 -12.40 -0.90
N LYS A 24 14.73 -11.13 -1.03
CA LYS A 24 14.97 -10.09 -0.02
C LYS A 24 14.23 -10.37 1.29
N VAL A 25 13.02 -10.91 1.22
CA VAL A 25 12.28 -11.38 2.41
C VAL A 25 13.03 -12.52 3.09
N ALA A 26 13.47 -13.53 2.33
CA ALA A 26 14.20 -14.68 2.87
C ALA A 26 15.54 -14.30 3.51
N GLU A 27 16.24 -13.29 2.98
CA GLU A 27 17.47 -12.76 3.56
C GLU A 27 17.21 -12.01 4.88
N LYS A 28 16.19 -11.14 4.90
CA LYS A 28 15.94 -10.24 6.03
C LYS A 28 15.10 -10.85 7.15
N ALA A 29 14.18 -11.74 6.81
CA ALA A 29 13.27 -12.43 7.72
C ALA A 29 13.05 -13.88 7.25
N PRO A 30 14.04 -14.78 7.45
CA PRO A 30 13.98 -16.16 6.97
C PRO A 30 12.73 -16.93 7.42
N ASP A 31 12.24 -16.68 8.63
CA ASP A 31 11.04 -17.32 9.18
C ASP A 31 9.75 -16.97 8.42
N LEU A 32 9.78 -15.89 7.62
CA LEU A 32 8.68 -15.45 6.77
C LEU A 32 8.82 -15.89 5.31
N ALA A 33 9.90 -16.59 4.95
CA ALA A 33 10.08 -17.10 3.59
C ALA A 33 8.94 -18.08 3.24
N GLY A 34 8.31 -17.88 2.08
CA GLY A 34 7.12 -18.64 1.65
C GLY A 34 5.81 -18.28 2.36
N TRP A 35 5.83 -17.41 3.38
CA TRP A 35 4.63 -16.92 4.08
C TRP A 35 4.13 -15.57 3.54
N VAL A 36 5.05 -14.72 3.07
CA VAL A 36 4.69 -13.43 2.46
C VAL A 36 4.18 -13.65 1.04
N THR A 37 2.98 -13.14 0.74
CA THR A 37 2.35 -13.21 -0.57
C THR A 37 2.04 -11.81 -1.10
N ASN A 38 1.44 -11.73 -2.30
CA ASN A 38 0.89 -10.49 -2.84
C ASN A 38 -0.63 -10.67 -3.01
N PRO A 39 -1.48 -9.87 -2.33
CA PRO A 39 -1.16 -8.72 -1.48
C PRO A 39 -0.38 -9.04 -0.20
N VAL A 40 0.48 -8.11 0.22
CA VAL A 40 1.28 -8.25 1.45
C VAL A 40 0.42 -7.90 2.66
N ASP A 41 0.24 -8.86 3.57
CA ASP A 41 -0.46 -8.65 4.84
C ASP A 41 0.52 -8.19 5.94
N GLN A 42 0.33 -6.97 6.44
CA GLN A 42 1.15 -6.39 7.51
C GLN A 42 1.10 -7.19 8.82
N SER A 43 0.03 -7.94 9.07
CA SER A 43 -0.09 -8.76 10.28
C SER A 43 0.89 -9.94 10.30
N ILE A 44 1.23 -10.50 9.13
CA ILE A 44 2.25 -11.57 8.97
C ILE A 44 3.65 -11.03 9.26
N LEU A 45 3.89 -9.74 9.01
CA LEU A 45 5.18 -9.10 9.23
C LEU A 45 5.42 -8.68 10.69
N ALA A 46 4.40 -8.80 11.56
CA ALA A 46 4.52 -8.34 12.93
C ALA A 46 5.61 -9.11 13.70
N GLY A 47 6.57 -8.38 14.28
CA GLY A 47 7.64 -8.96 15.09
C GLY A 47 8.86 -9.48 14.31
N SER A 48 8.84 -9.48 12.98
CA SER A 48 9.97 -9.97 12.16
C SER A 48 11.05 -8.92 11.90
N GLY A 49 10.83 -7.67 12.29
CA GLY A 49 11.70 -6.54 11.90
C GLY A 49 11.52 -6.09 10.44
N LEU A 50 10.66 -6.77 9.67
CA LEU A 50 10.25 -6.36 8.33
C LEU A 50 8.96 -5.53 8.40
N GLY A 51 8.93 -4.41 7.69
CA GLY A 51 7.73 -3.54 7.61
C GLY A 51 7.11 -3.58 6.23
N GLY A 52 5.80 -3.43 6.13
CA GLY A 52 5.08 -3.42 4.85
C GLY A 52 5.56 -2.33 3.89
N ALA A 53 5.92 -1.14 4.39
CA ALA A 53 6.52 -0.09 3.57
C ALA A 53 7.87 -0.50 2.95
N GLN A 54 8.66 -1.32 3.63
CA GLN A 54 9.92 -1.84 3.07
C GLN A 54 9.65 -2.85 1.94
N VAL A 55 8.65 -3.72 2.12
CA VAL A 55 8.26 -4.67 1.08
C VAL A 55 7.66 -3.93 -0.12
N LEU A 56 6.91 -2.84 0.12
CA LEU A 56 6.40 -1.96 -0.92
C LEU A 56 7.52 -1.31 -1.74
N GLU A 57 8.61 -0.86 -1.11
CA GLU A 57 9.81 -0.38 -1.82
C GLU A 57 10.43 -1.46 -2.70
N TRP A 58 10.50 -2.70 -2.23
CA TRP A 58 11.01 -3.81 -3.05
C TRP A 58 10.09 -4.15 -4.23
N LEU A 59 8.77 -4.05 -4.04
CA LEU A 59 7.80 -4.17 -5.13
C LEU A 59 7.93 -3.01 -6.14
N ASP A 60 8.24 -1.80 -5.67
CA ASP A 60 8.54 -0.65 -6.54
C ASP A 60 9.79 -0.88 -7.40
N GLU A 61 10.81 -1.52 -6.84
CA GLU A 61 12.04 -1.84 -7.57
C GLU A 61 11.86 -3.00 -8.57
N SER A 62 10.96 -3.94 -8.29
CA SER A 62 10.79 -5.15 -9.10
C SER A 62 10.20 -4.82 -10.49
N PRO A 63 10.82 -5.27 -11.60
CA PRO A 63 10.28 -5.06 -12.95
C PRO A 63 8.99 -5.86 -13.21
N ALA A 64 8.63 -6.81 -12.34
CA ALA A 64 7.41 -7.60 -12.44
C ALA A 64 6.15 -6.87 -11.96
N ILE A 65 6.29 -5.65 -11.42
CA ILE A 65 5.21 -4.85 -10.85
C ILE A 65 5.05 -3.55 -11.64
N ASP A 66 3.87 -3.30 -12.19
CA ASP A 66 3.60 -2.10 -12.98
C ASP A 66 2.99 -0.95 -12.15
N MET A 67 2.32 -1.28 -11.04
CA MET A 67 1.54 -0.34 -10.23
C MET A 67 1.56 -0.76 -8.76
N LEU A 68 1.41 0.22 -7.87
CA LEU A 68 1.45 0.04 -6.42
C LEU A 68 0.15 0.46 -5.76
N VAL A 69 -0.26 -0.29 -4.73
CA VAL A 69 -1.34 0.09 -3.81
C VAL A 69 -0.84 -0.11 -2.37
N GLY A 70 -0.83 0.98 -1.60
CA GLY A 70 -0.44 0.97 -0.19
C GLY A 70 -1.64 1.28 0.68
N ASN A 71 -1.97 0.40 1.63
CA ASN A 71 -3.01 0.68 2.61
C ASN A 71 -2.37 1.12 3.92
N VAL A 72 -2.76 2.29 4.44
CA VAL A 72 -2.24 2.79 5.72
C VAL A 72 -2.65 1.86 6.86
N GLY A 73 -3.80 1.21 6.75
CA GLY A 73 -4.27 0.24 7.74
C GLY A 73 -4.57 0.88 9.09
N GLU A 74 -5.08 2.11 9.10
CA GLU A 74 -5.31 2.88 10.31
C GLU A 74 -6.20 2.17 11.36
N PRO A 75 -7.24 1.37 11.02
CA PRO A 75 -8.02 0.66 12.04
C PRO A 75 -7.18 -0.42 12.74
N TRP A 76 -6.30 -1.08 12.00
CA TRP A 76 -5.36 -2.05 12.57
C TRP A 76 -4.33 -1.35 13.45
N ALA A 77 -3.79 -0.22 12.99
CA ALA A 77 -2.80 0.55 13.74
C ALA A 77 -3.37 1.06 15.07
N PHE A 78 -4.58 1.62 15.09
CA PHE A 78 -5.27 2.06 16.30
C PHE A 78 -5.63 0.93 17.27
N GLY A 79 -5.58 -0.34 16.83
CA GLY A 79 -5.68 -1.51 17.70
C GLY A 79 -4.36 -1.90 18.38
N ARG A 80 -3.26 -1.16 18.15
CA ARG A 80 -1.93 -1.45 18.70
C ARG A 80 -1.49 -0.37 19.70
N PRO A 81 -0.53 -0.69 20.59
CA PRO A 81 0.16 0.34 21.35
C PRO A 81 0.80 1.37 20.43
N ASN A 82 0.60 2.67 20.73
CA ASN A 82 1.09 3.79 19.92
C ASN A 82 0.54 3.83 18.48
N GLY A 83 -0.73 3.47 18.29
CA GLY A 83 -1.38 3.41 16.97
C GLY A 83 -1.28 4.70 16.16
N GLU A 84 -1.39 5.85 16.82
CA GLU A 84 -1.26 7.18 16.24
C GLU A 84 0.13 7.38 15.64
N ALA A 85 1.17 6.96 16.36
CA ALA A 85 2.55 7.03 15.88
C ALA A 85 2.79 6.06 14.71
N ILE A 86 2.12 4.90 14.69
CA ILE A 86 2.18 3.96 13.56
C ILE A 86 1.56 4.60 12.32
N VAL A 87 0.36 5.18 12.43
CA VAL A 87 -0.31 5.86 11.29
C VAL A 87 0.57 6.96 10.72
N ARG A 88 1.12 7.84 11.57
CA ARG A 88 2.03 8.91 11.15
C ARG A 88 3.26 8.37 10.44
N ARG A 89 3.91 7.34 11.01
CA ARG A 89 5.09 6.72 10.40
C ARG A 89 4.80 6.09 9.05
N VAL A 90 3.71 5.32 8.93
CA VAL A 90 3.32 4.70 7.66
C VAL A 90 3.02 5.75 6.61
N THR A 91 2.35 6.84 7.00
CA THR A 91 2.07 8.00 6.13
C THR A 91 3.36 8.60 5.57
N GLU A 92 4.34 8.91 6.42
CA GLU A 92 5.63 9.43 5.95
C GLU A 92 6.34 8.49 5.00
N ARG A 93 6.35 7.19 5.31
CA ARG A 93 7.01 6.20 4.44
C ARG A 93 6.32 6.09 3.08
N PHE A 94 5.00 6.22 3.01
CA PHE A 94 4.30 6.27 1.72
C PHE A 94 4.59 7.57 0.96
N ILE A 95 4.73 8.71 1.62
CA ILE A 95 5.18 9.95 0.97
C ILE A 95 6.59 9.77 0.38
N GLU A 96 7.50 9.15 1.13
CA GLU A 96 8.87 8.88 0.67
C GLU A 96 8.91 7.93 -0.53
N VAL A 97 8.06 6.89 -0.56
CA VAL A 97 7.91 6.00 -1.72
C VAL A 97 7.34 6.76 -2.92
N ALA A 98 6.29 7.53 -2.71
CA ALA A 98 5.64 8.32 -3.77
C ALA A 98 6.59 9.34 -4.41
N ALA A 99 7.52 9.91 -3.63
CA ALA A 99 8.50 10.87 -4.13
C ALA A 99 9.59 10.24 -5.02
N LYS A 100 9.77 8.91 -4.98
CA LYS A 100 10.85 8.19 -5.69
C LYS A 100 10.35 7.30 -6.82
N THR A 101 9.14 6.76 -6.69
CA THR A 101 8.58 5.82 -7.66
C THR A 101 8.29 6.49 -8.99
N ASN A 102 8.53 5.78 -10.08
CA ASN A 102 8.05 6.14 -11.42
C ASN A 102 6.78 5.36 -11.81
N LYS A 103 6.28 4.50 -10.92
CA LYS A 103 5.09 3.68 -11.15
C LYS A 103 3.86 4.39 -10.58
N PRO A 104 2.66 4.21 -11.17
CA PRO A 104 1.43 4.65 -10.54
C PRO A 104 1.30 4.08 -9.14
N PHE A 105 1.19 4.96 -8.16
CA PHE A 105 1.04 4.58 -6.76
C PHE A 105 -0.23 5.20 -6.17
N ALA A 106 -1.11 4.35 -5.65
CA ALA A 106 -2.31 4.76 -4.94
C ALA A 106 -2.19 4.43 -3.44
N VAL A 107 -2.53 5.39 -2.58
CA VAL A 107 -2.61 5.18 -1.14
C VAL A 107 -4.06 5.10 -0.71
N VAL A 108 -4.38 4.10 0.11
CA VAL A 108 -5.67 3.91 0.73
C VAL A 108 -5.60 4.36 2.18
N LEU A 109 -6.45 5.33 2.53
CA LEU A 109 -6.65 5.84 3.88
C LEU A 109 -8.14 6.04 4.07
N GLY A 110 -8.76 5.30 5.00
CA GLY A 110 -10.18 5.33 5.27
C GLY A 110 -10.71 6.73 5.63
N PRO A 111 -12.02 6.96 5.53
CA PRO A 111 -12.62 8.26 5.82
C PRO A 111 -12.26 8.75 7.23
N SER A 112 -12.17 10.07 7.40
CA SER A 112 -11.94 10.70 8.71
C SER A 112 -13.25 10.77 9.51
N ASP A 113 -13.85 9.64 9.87
CA ASP A 113 -15.14 9.55 10.56
C ASP A 113 -15.06 8.88 11.94
N TYR A 114 -13.85 8.83 12.51
CA TYR A 114 -13.62 8.39 13.89
C TYR A 114 -14.36 9.28 14.89
N ALA A 115 -15.13 8.65 15.80
CA ALA A 115 -15.78 9.34 16.91
C ALA A 115 -14.78 9.86 17.97
N ASP A 116 -13.62 9.22 18.05
CA ASP A 116 -12.50 9.66 18.88
C ASP A 116 -11.77 10.83 18.21
N GLU A 117 -11.68 11.97 18.92
CA GLU A 117 -11.14 13.22 18.36
C GLU A 117 -9.66 13.10 17.99
N GLU A 118 -8.87 12.36 18.77
CA GLU A 118 -7.44 12.18 18.51
C GLU A 118 -7.22 11.35 17.25
N ARG A 119 -7.92 10.22 17.11
CA ARG A 119 -7.89 9.39 15.89
C ARG A 119 -8.37 10.15 14.67
N TRP A 120 -9.46 10.92 14.82
CA TRP A 120 -9.96 11.78 13.77
C TRP A 120 -8.90 12.78 13.30
N ARG A 121 -8.22 13.44 14.25
CA ARG A 121 -7.15 14.40 13.95
C ARG A 121 -5.96 13.74 13.26
N VAL A 122 -5.51 12.59 13.75
CA VAL A 122 -4.39 11.83 13.16
C VAL A 122 -4.68 11.42 11.71
N VAL A 123 -5.87 10.89 11.42
CA VAL A 123 -6.25 10.47 10.06
C VAL A 123 -6.43 11.68 9.13
N SER A 124 -6.98 12.78 9.64
CA SER A 124 -7.14 14.01 8.87
C SER A 124 -5.79 14.63 8.51
N GLU A 125 -4.88 14.73 9.46
CA GLU A 125 -3.51 15.21 9.22
C GLU A 125 -2.75 14.27 8.26
N ALA A 126 -2.88 12.95 8.42
CA ALA A 126 -2.27 12.00 7.49
C ALA A 126 -2.76 12.18 6.05
N ARG A 127 -4.07 12.40 5.88
CA ARG A 127 -4.67 12.69 4.57
C ARG A 127 -4.14 13.98 3.97
N GLU A 128 -4.11 15.05 4.75
CA GLU A 128 -3.59 16.35 4.32
C GLU A 128 -2.15 16.23 3.83
N ARG A 129 -1.28 15.60 4.63
CA ARG A 129 0.14 15.40 4.26
C ARG A 129 0.32 14.60 2.97
N LEU A 130 -0.45 13.53 2.79
CA LEU A 130 -0.40 12.73 1.55
C LEU A 130 -0.86 13.57 0.34
N VAL A 131 -1.92 14.35 0.49
CA VAL A 131 -2.45 15.20 -0.59
C VAL A 131 -1.48 16.34 -0.93
N GLU A 132 -0.91 17.00 0.08
CA GLU A 132 0.10 18.06 -0.09
C GLU A 132 1.37 17.53 -0.78
N ALA A 133 1.75 16.29 -0.49
CA ALA A 133 2.85 15.60 -1.17
C ALA A 133 2.51 15.12 -2.60
N GLY A 134 1.30 15.38 -3.09
CA GLY A 134 0.86 14.99 -4.44
C GLY A 134 0.52 13.50 -4.59
N VAL A 135 0.34 12.78 -3.48
CA VAL A 135 0.01 11.35 -3.50
C VAL A 135 -1.47 11.15 -3.87
N ALA A 136 -1.74 10.16 -4.72
CA ALA A 136 -3.12 9.79 -5.07
C ALA A 136 -3.78 9.01 -3.91
N VAL A 137 -4.56 9.72 -3.09
CA VAL A 137 -5.22 9.14 -1.89
C VAL A 137 -6.68 8.78 -2.18
N PHE A 138 -7.09 7.58 -1.75
CA PHE A 138 -8.45 7.07 -1.91
C PHE A 138 -9.02 6.58 -0.57
N PRO A 139 -10.35 6.73 -0.34
CA PRO A 139 -10.98 6.31 0.91
C PRO A 139 -11.25 4.81 0.98
N SER A 140 -10.97 4.06 -0.10
CA SER A 140 -11.14 2.60 -0.14
C SER A 140 -10.26 1.98 -1.22
N VAL A 141 -9.92 0.70 -1.01
CA VAL A 141 -9.21 -0.12 -2.00
C VAL A 141 -9.97 -0.15 -3.32
N GLU A 142 -11.31 -0.27 -3.27
CA GLU A 142 -12.12 -0.30 -4.48
C GLU A 142 -11.94 0.95 -5.35
N ARG A 143 -11.96 2.14 -4.74
CA ARG A 143 -11.79 3.39 -5.49
C ARG A 143 -10.38 3.56 -6.04
N ALA A 144 -9.37 3.10 -5.30
CA ALA A 144 -7.99 3.08 -5.77
C ALA A 144 -7.84 2.17 -7.00
N VAL A 145 -8.23 0.91 -6.90
CA VAL A 145 -8.06 -0.10 -7.96
C VAL A 145 -8.87 0.27 -9.21
N ARG A 146 -10.12 0.75 -9.07
CA ARG A 146 -10.91 1.23 -10.22
C ARG A 146 -10.24 2.39 -10.95
N THR A 147 -9.56 3.27 -10.22
CA THR A 147 -8.84 4.42 -10.81
C THR A 147 -7.58 3.95 -11.54
N LEU A 148 -6.79 3.06 -10.93
CA LEU A 148 -5.63 2.46 -11.57
C LEU A 148 -6.00 1.66 -12.82
N ALA A 149 -7.08 0.89 -12.79
CA ALA A 149 -7.57 0.16 -13.96
C ALA A 149 -7.96 1.09 -15.13
N ARG A 150 -8.54 2.25 -14.83
CA ARG A 150 -8.83 3.28 -15.85
C ARG A 150 -7.55 3.89 -16.41
N LEU A 151 -6.55 4.14 -15.57
CA LEU A 151 -5.25 4.64 -15.98
C LEU A 151 -4.55 3.65 -16.91
N ALA A 152 -4.50 2.37 -16.54
CA ALA A 152 -3.90 1.30 -17.33
C ALA A 152 -4.53 1.22 -18.73
N ARG A 153 -5.86 1.19 -18.82
CA ARG A 153 -6.57 1.17 -20.12
C ARG A 153 -6.23 2.37 -21.01
N LYS A 154 -6.18 3.57 -20.43
CA LYS A 154 -5.85 4.80 -21.15
C LYS A 154 -4.40 4.82 -21.63
N TRP A 155 -3.49 4.20 -20.89
CA TRP A 155 -2.10 4.05 -21.30
C TRP A 155 -1.93 3.04 -22.43
N SER A 156 -2.59 1.89 -22.37
CA SER A 156 -2.60 0.93 -23.47
C SER A 156 -3.15 1.55 -24.76
N SER A 157 -4.27 2.28 -24.68
CA SER A 157 -4.90 2.91 -25.85
C SER A 157 -4.14 4.10 -26.46
N ARG A 158 -2.99 4.49 -25.88
CA ARG A 158 -2.12 5.56 -26.41
C ARG A 158 -0.87 5.02 -27.11
N GLN A 159 -0.60 3.71 -26.96
CA GLN A 159 0.51 3.03 -27.62
C GLN A 159 0.09 2.31 -28.90
N ASP A 160 -1.22 2.23 -29.16
CA ASP A 160 -1.83 1.88 -30.45
C ASP A 160 -2.09 3.15 -31.29
#